data_AF-A0A182EZ22-F1
#
_entry.id   AF-A0A182EZ22-F1
#
_cell.length_a   1.000
_cell.length_b   1.000
_cell.length_c   1.000
_cell.angle_alpha   90.00
_cell.angle_beta   90.00
_cell.angle_gamma   90.00
#
_symmetry.space_group_name_H-M   'P 1'
#
loop_
_entity.id
_entity.type
_entity.pdbx_description
1 polymer ?
#
loop_
_entity_poly.entity_id
_entity_poly.type
_entity_poly.pdbx_seq_one_letter_code
_entity_poly.pdbx_strand_id
1 'polypeptide(L)'
;MRRSIPPINNVRDENEFDEGMKLTYEALCRQEVLINTKAQSQLYCYYKMDHPYLRLAPFKVEIVRQNPLIALFYDIMSDEEARIIQMLGVPKACLMLLVLYY
;
A
#
# COMPACT_ATOMS: atom_id res chain seq x y z
N MET A 1 -0.74 2.54 25.20
CA MET A 1 -2.02 1.79 25.08
C MET A 1 -3.11 2.75 24.63
N ARG A 2 -3.63 2.61 23.40
CA ARG A 2 -4.69 3.49 22.88
C ARG A 2 -6.03 3.10 23.54
N ARG A 3 -6.53 3.93 24.46
CA ARG A 3 -7.73 3.66 25.28
C ARG A 3 -9.05 4.11 24.64
N SER A 4 -9.04 4.56 23.38
CA SER A 4 -10.17 5.25 22.74
C SER A 4 -10.52 4.74 21.35
N ILE A 5 -10.31 3.44 21.08
CA ILE A 5 -10.81 2.82 19.84
C ILE A 5 -12.15 2.16 20.18
N PRO A 6 -13.27 2.57 19.56
CA PRO A 6 -14.54 1.88 19.75
C PRO A 6 -14.41 0.40 19.31
N PRO A 7 -15.28 -0.50 19.80
CA PRO A 7 -15.27 -1.87 19.34
C PRO A 7 -15.40 -1.90 17.80
N ILE A 8 -14.51 -2.65 17.15
CA ILE A 8 -14.53 -2.82 15.70
C ILE A 8 -15.86 -3.50 15.35
N ASN A 9 -16.78 -2.75 14.74
CA ASN A 9 -18.01 -3.30 14.20
C ASN A 9 -17.81 -3.57 12.70
N ASN A 10 -17.50 -4.81 12.35
CA ASN A 10 -17.31 -5.23 10.96
C ASN A 10 -18.67 -5.62 10.36
N VAL A 11 -19.54 -4.64 10.14
CA VAL A 11 -20.84 -4.85 9.48
C VAL A 11 -20.57 -5.33 8.06
N ARG A 12 -21.06 -6.53 7.74
CA ARG A 12 -20.92 -7.12 6.42
C ARG A 12 -22.00 -6.55 5.52
N ASP A 13 -21.61 -5.89 4.44
CA ASP A 13 -22.53 -5.53 3.36
C ASP A 13 -22.86 -6.82 2.57
N GLU A 14 -24.15 -7.11 2.39
CA GLU A 14 -24.68 -8.37 1.82
C GLU A 14 -24.99 -8.23 0.33
N ASN A 15 -24.18 -7.46 -0.41
CA ASN A 15 -24.33 -7.40 -1.86
C ASN A 15 -23.84 -8.72 -2.49
N GLU A 16 -24.79 -9.55 -2.95
CA GLU A 16 -24.58 -10.89 -3.50
C GLU A 16 -23.58 -10.94 -4.68
N PHE A 17 -23.40 -9.81 -5.40
CA PHE A 17 -22.44 -9.68 -6.50
C PHE A 17 -20.96 -9.63 -6.05
N ASP A 18 -20.69 -9.36 -4.77
CA ASP A 18 -19.33 -9.18 -4.21
C ASP A 18 -18.87 -10.35 -3.32
N GLU A 19 -19.74 -11.32 -3.06
CA GLU A 19 -19.46 -12.37 -2.07
C GLU A 19 -18.26 -13.25 -2.45
N GLY A 20 -18.13 -13.61 -3.74
CA GLY A 20 -16.99 -14.41 -4.23
C GLY A 20 -15.64 -13.67 -4.16
N MET A 21 -15.62 -12.37 -4.47
CA MET A 21 -14.40 -11.56 -4.39
C MET A 21 -13.98 -11.34 -2.94
N LYS A 22 -14.94 -11.03 -2.08
CA LYS A 22 -14.75 -10.91 -0.63
C LYS A 22 -14.19 -12.18 -0.01
N LEU A 23 -14.79 -13.34 -0.29
CA LEU A 23 -14.32 -14.63 0.23
C LEU A 23 -12.88 -14.93 -0.25
N THR A 24 -12.58 -14.61 -1.50
CA THR A 24 -11.22 -14.77 -2.06
C THR A 24 -10.22 -13.86 -1.35
N TYR A 25 -10.56 -12.59 -1.15
CA TYR A 25 -9.72 -11.63 -0.43
C TYR A 25 -9.48 -12.08 1.01
N GLU A 26 -10.53 -12.49 1.73
CA GLU A 26 -10.41 -12.97 3.10
C GLU A 26 -9.56 -14.24 3.20
N ALA A 27 -9.68 -15.16 2.23
CA ALA A 27 -8.85 -16.36 2.16
C ALA A 27 -7.37 -16.03 1.93
N LEU A 28 -7.06 -15.00 1.13
CA LEU A 28 -5.68 -14.49 0.97
C LEU A 28 -5.15 -13.94 2.29
N CYS A 29 -5.95 -13.19 3.06
CA CYS A 29 -5.55 -12.67 4.38
C CYS A 29 -5.28 -13.77 5.41
N ARG A 30 -5.97 -14.91 5.32
CA ARG A 30 -5.76 -16.10 6.17
C ARG A 30 -4.71 -17.07 5.62
N GLN A 31 -4.08 -16.73 4.49
CA GLN A 31 -3.08 -17.57 3.80
C GLN A 31 -3.61 -18.96 3.43
N GLU A 32 -4.92 -19.07 3.21
CA GLU A 32 -5.60 -20.32 2.83
C GLU A 32 -5.34 -20.70 1.36
N VAL A 33 -4.88 -19.73 0.56
CA VAL A 33 -4.55 -19.93 -0.86
C VAL A 33 -3.10 -20.38 -0.99
N LEU A 34 -2.90 -21.61 -1.47
CA LEU A 34 -1.58 -22.16 -1.75
C LEU A 34 -0.96 -21.41 -2.94
N ILE A 35 0.07 -20.62 -2.67
CA ILE A 35 0.90 -20.03 -3.71
C ILE A 35 1.89 -21.09 -4.20
N ASN A 36 2.06 -21.21 -5.52
CA ASN A 36 3.02 -22.13 -6.10
C ASN A 36 4.44 -21.87 -5.53
N THR A 37 5.04 -22.87 -4.90
CA THR A 37 6.39 -22.79 -4.31
C THR A 37 7.46 -22.40 -5.33
N LYS A 38 7.29 -22.81 -6.59
CA LYS A 38 8.16 -22.40 -7.70
C LYS A 38 8.04 -20.90 -8.02
N ALA A 39 6.87 -20.31 -7.82
CA ALA A 39 6.68 -18.87 -8.01
C ALA A 39 7.24 -18.08 -6.82
N GLN A 40 7.11 -18.60 -5.59
CA GLN A 40 7.70 -17.98 -4.40
C GLN A 40 9.23 -18.00 -4.41
N SER A 41 9.86 -19.08 -4.88
CA SER A 41 11.33 -19.18 -4.93
C SER A 41 11.99 -18.20 -5.90
N GLN A 42 11.20 -17.60 -6.79
CA GLN A 42 11.64 -16.58 -7.75
C GLN A 42 11.54 -15.15 -7.19
N LEU A 43 10.98 -14.97 -6.00
CA LEU A 43 10.87 -13.68 -5.32
C LEU A 43 12.18 -13.40 -4.57
N TYR A 44 12.68 -12.18 -4.68
CA TYR A 44 13.94 -11.80 -4.04
C TYR A 44 13.99 -10.30 -3.74
N CYS A 45 14.79 -9.97 -2.72
CA CYS A 45 15.13 -8.60 -2.38
C CYS A 45 16.50 -8.26 -2.96
N TYR A 46 16.66 -7.04 -3.46
CA TYR A 46 17.94 -6.54 -3.95
C TYR A 46 18.08 -5.04 -3.74
N TYR A 47 19.32 -4.58 -3.74
CA TYR A 47 19.65 -3.16 -3.74
C TYR A 47 19.76 -2.66 -5.18
N LYS A 48 18.91 -1.70 -5.54
CA LYS A 48 18.94 -1.07 -6.87
C LYS A 48 20.02 0.02 -6.88
N MET A 49 21.02 -0.16 -7.75
CA MET A 49 22.20 0.71 -7.89
C MET A 49 22.52 1.04 -9.36
N ASP A 50 21.49 1.15 -10.20
CA ASP A 50 21.61 1.40 -11.65
C ASP A 50 22.02 2.84 -11.99
N HIS A 51 21.88 3.78 -11.06
CA HIS A 51 22.31 5.17 -11.22
C HIS A 51 23.53 5.49 -10.32
N PRO A 52 24.51 6.31 -10.77
CA PRO A 52 25.70 6.64 -9.97
C PRO A 52 25.39 7.14 -8.56
N TYR A 53 24.34 7.94 -8.40
CA TYR A 53 23.87 8.42 -7.09
C TYR A 53 23.40 7.29 -6.16
N LEU A 54 22.76 6.26 -6.71
CA LEU A 54 22.25 5.12 -5.95
C LEU A 54 23.37 4.19 -5.46
N ARG A 55 24.62 4.39 -5.90
CA ARG A 55 25.77 3.71 -5.28
C ARG A 55 26.06 4.20 -3.86
N LEU A 56 25.70 5.45 -3.56
CA LEU A 56 25.84 6.04 -2.22
C LEU A 56 24.59 5.77 -1.36
N ALA A 57 23.41 5.81 -1.98
CA ALA A 57 22.13 5.56 -1.31
C ALA A 57 21.29 4.57 -2.13
N PRO A 58 21.52 3.24 -1.98
CA PRO A 58 20.81 2.23 -2.74
C PRO A 58 19.34 2.13 -2.33
N PHE A 59 18.43 1.98 -3.30
CA PHE A 59 17.04 1.67 -2.97
C PHE A 59 16.88 0.21 -2.60
N LYS A 60 16.13 -0.05 -1.53
CA LYS A 60 15.72 -1.38 -1.09
C LYS A 60 14.50 -1.81 -1.90
N VAL A 61 14.67 -2.83 -2.73
CA VAL A 61 13.59 -3.32 -3.61
C VAL A 61 13.30 -4.78 -3.29
N GLU A 62 12.01 -5.12 -3.23
CA GLU A 62 11.53 -6.50 -3.12
C GLU A 62 10.63 -6.83 -4.31
N ILE A 63 10.93 -7.91 -5.02
CA ILE A 63 10.03 -8.44 -6.05
C ILE A 63 9.02 -9.35 -5.36
N VAL A 64 7.74 -8.95 -5.34
CA VAL A 64 6.64 -9.72 -4.73
C VAL A 64 5.85 -10.54 -5.75
N ARG A 65 5.97 -10.22 -7.04
CA ARG A 65 5.41 -11.02 -8.14
C ARG A 65 6.19 -10.78 -9.43
N GLN A 66 6.40 -11.83 -10.23
CA GLN A 66 7.09 -11.69 -11.52
C GLN A 66 6.17 -11.45 -12.72
N ASN A 67 4.95 -12.00 -12.72
CA ASN A 67 4.00 -11.84 -13.84
C ASN A 67 2.55 -11.59 -13.35
N PRO A 68 2.03 -10.36 -13.46
CA PRO A 68 2.77 -9.14 -13.80
C PRO A 68 3.84 -8.82 -12.75
N LEU A 69 4.83 -8.03 -13.15
CA LEU A 69 5.90 -7.60 -12.25
C LEU A 69 5.33 -6.64 -11.21
N ILE A 70 5.45 -7.02 -9.93
CA ILE A 70 5.11 -6.17 -8.78
C ILE A 70 6.36 -6.07 -7.91
N ALA A 71 6.81 -4.84 -7.68
CA ALA A 71 7.97 -4.53 -6.87
C ALA A 71 7.62 -3.53 -5.77
N LEU A 72 8.08 -3.79 -4.55
CA LEU A 72 7.96 -2.88 -3.41
C LEU A 72 9.28 -2.14 -3.21
N PHE A 73 9.20 -0.82 -3.07
CA PHE A 73 10.33 0.04 -2.73
C PHE A 73 10.20 0.46 -1.28
N TYR A 74 11.19 0.12 -0.47
CA TYR A 74 11.20 0.42 0.95
C TYR A 74 11.97 1.71 1.25
N ASP A 75 11.51 2.44 2.26
CA ASP A 75 12.14 3.64 2.81
C ASP A 75 12.45 4.73 1.77
N ILE A 76 11.61 4.84 0.73
CA ILE A 76 11.81 5.82 -0.34
C ILE A 76 11.46 7.26 0.10
N MET A 77 10.66 7.38 1.15
CA MET A 77 10.12 8.64 1.64
C MET A 77 9.99 8.58 3.16
N SER A 78 10.43 9.62 3.84
CA SER A 78 10.23 9.78 5.28
C SER A 78 8.78 10.16 5.60
N ASP A 79 8.35 9.93 6.83
CA ASP A 79 7.01 10.33 7.30
C ASP A 79 6.77 11.84 7.14
N GLU A 80 7.81 12.67 7.28
CA GLU A 80 7.68 14.12 7.14
C GLU A 80 7.49 14.54 5.68
N GLU A 81 8.27 13.99 4.76
CA GLU A 81 8.07 14.21 3.32
C GLU A 81 6.67 13.74 2.88
N ALA A 82 6.21 12.60 3.41
CA ALA A 82 4.87 12.09 3.16
C ALA A 82 3.79 13.06 3.65
N ARG A 83 3.95 13.65 4.83
CA ARG A 83 3.02 14.68 5.35
C ARG A 83 2.99 15.93 4.48
N ILE A 84 4.17 16.40 4.05
CA ILE A 84 4.26 17.56 3.16
C ILE A 84 3.52 17.27 1.85
N ILE A 85 3.73 16.10 1.24
CA ILE A 85 3.03 15.71 0.02
C ILE A 85 1.52 15.60 0.25
N GLN A 86 1.08 15.02 1.38
CA GLN A 86 -0.34 14.98 1.73
C GLN A 86 -0.93 16.38 1.84
N MET A 87 -0.25 17.31 2.52
CA MET A 87 -0.68 18.71 2.63
C MET A 87 -0.79 19.39 1.26
N LEU A 88 0.19 19.18 0.38
CA LEU A 88 0.21 19.74 -0.97
C LEU A 88 -0.86 19.10 -1.88
N GLY A 89 -1.19 17.83 -1.62
CA GLY A 89 -2.17 17.05 -2.38
C GLY A 89 -3.62 17.31 -1.98
N VAL A 90 -3.88 17.99 -0.85
CA VAL A 90 -5.25 18.39 -0.49
C VAL A 90 -5.82 19.29 -1.60
N PRO A 91 -6.99 18.96 -2.17
CA PRO A 91 -7.60 19.78 -3.21
C PRO A 91 -7.82 21.21 -2.74
N LYS A 92 -7.21 22.18 -3.44
CA LYS A 92 -7.38 23.62 -3.17
C LYS A 92 -8.82 24.11 -3.39
N ALA A 93 -9.71 23.28 -3.95
CA ALA A 93 -11.12 23.62 -4.16
C ALA A 93 -11.88 23.93 -2.85
N CYS A 94 -11.52 23.29 -1.73
CA CYS A 94 -12.14 23.61 -0.43
C CYS A 94 -11.72 25.00 0.07
N LEU A 95 -10.51 25.46 -0.29
CA LEU A 95 -10.05 26.81 0.06
C LEU A 95 -10.85 27.90 -0.67
N MET A 96 -11.29 27.64 -1.90
CA MET A 96 -12.09 28.60 -2.67
C MET A 96 -13.51 28.75 -2.12
N LEU A 97 -14.09 27.70 -1.54
CA LEU A 97 -15.39 27.81 -0.88
C LEU A 97 -15.29 28.69 0.36
N LEU A 98 -14.25 28.54 1.19
CA LEU A 98 -14.10 29.38 2.39
C LEU A 98 -13.90 30.88 2.09
N VAL A 99 -13.28 31.23 0.95
CA VAL A 99 -13.09 32.62 0.51
C VAL A 99 -14.37 33.20 -0.12
N LEU A 100 -15.27 32.37 -0.66
CA LEU A 100 -16.55 32.80 -1.22
C LEU A 100 -17.68 32.89 -0.17
N TYR A 101 -17.45 32.38 1.04
CA TYR A 101 -18.37 32.45 2.18
C TYR A 101 -17.95 33.50 3.24
N TYR A 102 -16.97 34.36 2.93
CA TYR A 102 -16.57 35.53 3.73
C TYR A 102 -16.66 36.83 2.92
#